data_AF-A0A137QX47-F1
#
_entry.id   AF-A0A137QX47-F1
#
_cell.length_a   1.000
_cell.length_b   1.000
_cell.length_c   1.000
_cell.angle_alpha   90.00
_cell.angle_beta   90.00
_cell.angle_gamma   90.00
#
_symmetry.space_group_name_H-M   'P 1'
#
loop_
_entity.id
_entity.type
_entity.pdbx_description
1 polymer ?
#
loop_
_entity_poly.entity_id
_entity_poly.type
_entity_poly.pdbx_seq_one_letter_code
_entity_poly.pdbx_strand_id
1 'polypeptide(L)'
;ELCGLKMLLDEERYLLWGCRNLVIETDAKYLFGMLNNPGKLPNAMINCWVSEIRNFQFTMVHKEGKIFGPDGLSRQRYYPGDKTTRNFDDGTDDEGEEFELEKATPETSDPLPLDEFWDDINTRTGFMNEVAQGIEDFTWELSWAQEERTAKELARKKLASELGCSKALNSFLNESLGERIIPDINKFNPSDPAYEYNEEIRSPVAKKQDE
;
A
#
# COMPACT_ATOMS: atom_id res chain seq x y z
N GLU A 1 -10.41 17.17 -5.66
CA GLU A 1 -11.40 16.06 -5.54
C GLU A 1 -11.24 15.20 -4.29
N LEU A 2 -10.33 14.22 -4.20
CA LEU A 2 -10.25 13.33 -3.02
C LEU A 2 -10.05 14.07 -1.69
N CYS A 3 -9.14 15.05 -1.68
CA CYS A 3 -8.90 15.93 -0.54
C CYS A 3 -10.17 16.68 -0.12
N GLY A 4 -10.95 17.21 -1.08
CA GLY A 4 -12.22 17.91 -0.78
C GLY A 4 -13.29 16.96 -0.22
N LEU A 5 -13.34 15.72 -0.71
CA LEU A 5 -14.21 14.68 -0.17
C LEU A 5 -13.82 14.32 1.28
N LYS A 6 -12.52 14.17 1.56
CA LYS A 6 -12.01 13.92 2.92
C LYS A 6 -12.42 15.04 3.87
N MET A 7 -12.17 16.30 3.47
CA MET A 7 -12.54 17.47 4.27
C MET A 7 -14.03 17.50 4.62
N LEU A 8 -14.89 17.29 3.62
CA LEU A 8 -16.35 17.28 3.82
C LEU A 8 -16.78 16.20 4.82
N LEU A 9 -16.20 15.00 4.71
CA LEU A 9 -16.53 13.87 5.58
C LEU A 9 -15.98 14.04 6.99
N ASP A 10 -14.83 14.70 7.14
CA ASP A 10 -14.24 14.98 8.45
C ASP A 10 -14.97 16.09 9.20
N GLU A 11 -15.33 17.17 8.51
CA GLU A 11 -16.02 18.32 9.09
C GLU A 11 -17.36 17.90 9.70
N GLU A 12 -18.08 17.02 9.01
CA GLU A 12 -19.38 16.50 9.43
C GLU A 12 -19.33 15.05 9.92
N ARG A 13 -18.15 14.60 10.40
CA ARG A 13 -17.89 13.19 10.75
C ARG A 13 -18.96 12.60 11.65
N TYR A 14 -19.34 13.31 12.71
CA TYR A 14 -20.32 12.83 13.69
C TYR A 14 -21.74 12.67 13.12
N LEU A 15 -22.12 13.50 12.14
CA LEU A 15 -23.44 13.47 11.52
C LEU A 15 -23.53 12.43 10.40
N LEU A 16 -22.43 12.25 9.67
CA LEU A 16 -22.36 11.33 8.54
C LEU A 16 -22.05 9.89 8.97
N TRP A 17 -21.43 9.71 10.14
CA TRP A 17 -21.14 8.37 10.67
C TRP A 17 -22.43 7.61 10.96
N GLY A 18 -22.61 6.46 10.31
CA GLY A 18 -23.80 5.61 10.46
C GLY A 18 -25.02 6.07 9.66
N CYS A 19 -24.91 7.12 8.83
CA CYS A 19 -25.96 7.48 7.88
C CYS A 19 -26.11 6.39 6.82
N ARG A 20 -27.26 5.70 6.78
CA ARG A 20 -27.47 4.55 5.87
C ARG A 20 -27.76 4.95 4.43
N ASN A 21 -28.26 6.18 4.22
CA ASN A 21 -28.73 6.66 2.92
C ASN A 21 -27.89 7.87 2.44
N LEU A 22 -26.62 7.94 2.82
CA LEU A 22 -25.72 8.99 2.35
C LEU A 22 -25.44 8.79 0.86
N VAL A 23 -25.70 9.84 0.07
CA VAL A 23 -25.40 9.86 -1.38
C VAL A 23 -24.40 10.97 -1.63
N ILE A 24 -23.23 10.62 -2.17
CA ILE A 24 -22.17 11.57 -2.50
C ILE A 24 -22.15 11.75 -4.01
N GLU A 25 -22.43 12.97 -4.44
CA GLU A 25 -22.38 13.34 -5.85
C GLU A 25 -21.02 13.96 -6.16
N THR A 26 -20.37 13.55 -7.25
CA THR A 26 -19.06 14.07 -7.64
C THR A 26 -18.86 14.05 -9.15
N ASP A 27 -18.16 15.02 -9.69
CA ASP A 27 -17.73 15.04 -11.09
C ASP A 27 -16.37 14.38 -11.35
N ALA A 28 -15.73 13.88 -10.30
CA ALA A 28 -14.44 13.22 -10.38
C ALA A 28 -14.58 11.73 -10.74
N LYS A 29 -14.37 11.41 -12.03
CA LYS A 29 -14.47 10.04 -12.56
C LYS A 29 -13.56 9.03 -11.87
N TYR A 30 -12.39 9.48 -11.42
CA TYR A 30 -11.36 8.62 -10.85
C TYR A 30 -11.61 8.26 -9.37
N LEU A 31 -12.45 9.01 -8.63
CA LEU A 31 -12.69 8.75 -7.21
C LEU A 31 -13.19 7.33 -6.96
N PHE A 32 -14.05 6.80 -7.85
CA PHE A 32 -14.57 5.44 -7.70
C PHE A 32 -13.45 4.40 -7.81
N GLY A 33 -12.54 4.59 -8.77
CA GLY A 33 -11.39 3.72 -8.95
C GLY A 33 -10.45 3.75 -7.75
N MET A 34 -10.18 4.95 -7.22
CA MET A 34 -9.32 5.14 -6.04
C MET A 34 -9.91 4.46 -4.81
N LEU A 35 -11.20 4.67 -4.53
CA LEU A 35 -11.87 4.12 -3.35
C LEU A 35 -12.04 2.59 -3.40
N ASN A 36 -12.15 1.99 -4.59
CA ASN A 36 -12.27 0.53 -4.73
C ASN A 36 -10.93 -0.21 -4.66
N ASN A 37 -9.80 0.51 -4.72
CA ASN A 37 -8.47 -0.09 -4.75
C ASN A 37 -7.57 0.49 -3.65
N PRO A 38 -7.91 0.31 -2.35
CA PRO A 38 -7.04 0.75 -1.26
C PRO A 38 -5.68 0.05 -1.34
N GLY A 39 -4.60 0.77 -1.01
CA GLY A 39 -3.24 0.23 -0.98
C GLY A 39 -2.54 0.15 -2.34
N LYS A 40 -3.26 0.38 -3.45
CA LYS A 40 -2.67 0.41 -4.80
C LYS A 40 -2.30 1.82 -5.26
N LEU A 41 -2.57 2.84 -4.46
CA LEU A 41 -2.23 4.21 -4.81
C LEU A 41 -0.74 4.46 -4.53
N PRO A 42 -0.07 5.30 -5.35
CA PRO A 42 1.38 5.50 -5.24
C PRO A 42 1.85 6.14 -3.93
N ASN A 43 0.95 6.74 -3.16
CA ASN A 43 1.28 7.52 -1.97
C ASN A 43 0.57 6.93 -0.73
N ALA A 44 1.33 6.71 0.34
CA ALA A 44 0.85 6.18 1.61
C ALA A 44 -0.27 7.04 2.23
N MET A 45 -0.12 8.38 2.26
CA MET A 45 -1.17 9.27 2.78
C MET A 45 -2.47 9.14 1.98
N ILE A 46 -2.38 9.03 0.65
CA ILE A 46 -3.56 8.88 -0.20
C ILE A 46 -4.27 7.54 0.11
N ASN A 47 -3.50 6.48 0.39
CA ASN A 47 -4.05 5.19 0.82
C ASN A 47 -4.70 5.28 2.22
N CYS A 48 -4.12 6.02 3.16
CA CYS A 48 -4.73 6.28 4.48
C CYS A 48 -6.07 7.01 4.33
N TRP A 49 -6.11 8.11 3.58
CA TRP A 49 -7.34 8.86 3.34
C TRP A 49 -8.41 8.02 2.66
N VAL A 50 -8.04 7.20 1.67
CA VAL A 50 -8.98 6.27 1.03
C VAL A 50 -9.53 5.28 2.05
N SER A 51 -8.70 4.77 2.95
CA SER A 51 -9.12 3.82 3.98
C SER A 51 -10.09 4.48 4.98
N GLU A 52 -9.82 5.71 5.39
CA GLU A 52 -10.70 6.48 6.28
C GLU A 52 -12.03 6.83 5.63
N ILE A 53 -12.03 7.30 4.38
CA ILE A 53 -13.26 7.62 3.64
C ILE A 53 -14.15 6.37 3.52
N ARG A 54 -13.55 5.18 3.35
CA ARG A 54 -14.31 3.93 3.26
C ARG A 54 -15.00 3.52 4.55
N ASN A 55 -14.66 4.10 5.70
CA ASN A 55 -15.37 3.84 6.95
C ASN A 55 -16.80 4.43 6.94
N PHE A 56 -17.07 5.40 6.05
CA PHE A 56 -18.40 5.95 5.88
C PHE A 56 -19.25 5.06 4.95
N GLN A 57 -20.53 4.92 5.30
CA GLN A 57 -21.48 4.16 4.48
C GLN A 57 -22.21 5.10 3.52
N PHE A 58 -21.83 5.09 2.24
CA PHE A 58 -22.45 5.95 1.23
C PHE A 58 -22.55 5.28 -0.14
N THR A 59 -23.45 5.81 -0.96
CA THR A 59 -23.53 5.54 -2.39
C THR A 59 -22.93 6.71 -3.16
N MET A 60 -22.03 6.45 -4.11
CA MET A 60 -21.45 7.52 -4.91
C MET A 60 -22.13 7.62 -6.28
N VAL A 61 -22.47 8.83 -6.69
CA VAL A 61 -23.10 9.13 -7.97
C VAL A 61 -22.20 10.09 -8.74
N HIS A 62 -21.73 9.65 -9.91
CA HIS A 62 -20.98 10.54 -10.78
C HIS A 62 -21.93 11.50 -11.53
N LYS A 63 -21.65 12.80 -11.49
CA LYS A 63 -22.36 13.83 -12.27
C LYS A 63 -21.41 14.54 -13.22
N GLU A 64 -21.91 15.05 -14.34
CA GLU A 64 -21.09 15.84 -15.26
C GLU A 64 -20.74 17.20 -14.64
N GLY A 65 -19.44 17.54 -14.59
CA GLY A 65 -18.94 18.76 -13.95
C GLY A 65 -19.54 20.06 -14.50
N LYS A 66 -20.02 20.07 -15.76
CA LYS A 66 -20.64 21.24 -16.40
C LYS A 66 -21.91 21.74 -15.67
N ILE A 67 -22.60 20.85 -14.97
CA ILE A 67 -23.85 21.14 -14.24
C ILE A 67 -23.61 21.07 -12.72
N PHE A 68 -22.39 20.75 -12.29
CA PHE A 68 -22.07 20.49 -10.90
C PHE A 68 -21.78 21.79 -10.13
N GLY A 69 -22.83 22.34 -9.49
CA GLY A 69 -22.76 23.59 -8.71
C GLY A 69 -21.61 23.67 -7.67
N PRO A 70 -21.23 22.58 -6.98
CA PRO A 70 -20.14 22.62 -5.99
C PRO A 70 -18.76 22.95 -6.57
N ASP A 71 -18.52 22.77 -7.87
CA ASP A 71 -17.26 23.20 -8.51
C ASP A 71 -17.07 24.74 -8.44
N GLY A 72 -18.16 25.49 -8.30
CA GLY A 72 -18.08 26.92 -8.02
C GLY A 72 -17.52 27.26 -6.64
N LEU A 73 -17.78 26.41 -5.64
CA LEU A 73 -17.32 26.60 -4.25
C LEU A 73 -15.86 26.21 -4.09
N SER A 74 -15.40 25.15 -4.75
CA SER A 74 -13.99 24.72 -4.73
C SER A 74 -13.05 25.78 -5.33
N ARG A 75 -13.57 26.61 -6.24
CA ARG A 75 -12.85 27.70 -6.93
C ARG A 75 -12.93 29.05 -6.23
N GLN A 76 -13.58 29.12 -5.06
CA GLN A 76 -13.63 30.35 -4.28
C GLN A 76 -12.20 30.81 -3.95
N ARG A 77 -11.89 32.06 -4.30
CA ARG A 77 -10.61 32.67 -3.90
C ARG A 77 -10.62 32.90 -2.41
N TYR A 78 -9.46 32.69 -1.80
CA TYR A 78 -9.20 32.95 -0.39
C TYR A 78 -9.76 34.31 0.05
N TYR A 79 -10.58 34.31 1.11
CA TYR A 79 -11.11 35.51 1.75
C TYR A 79 -10.38 35.77 3.07
N PRO A 80 -10.07 37.03 3.43
CA PRO A 80 -9.44 37.34 4.72
C PRO A 80 -10.39 36.96 5.87
N GLY A 81 -10.06 35.88 6.57
CA GLY A 81 -10.90 35.24 7.60
C GLY A 81 -11.05 33.73 7.40
N ASP A 82 -10.74 33.21 6.22
CA ASP A 82 -10.66 31.77 5.97
C ASP A 82 -9.49 31.15 6.75
N LYS A 83 -9.68 29.93 7.25
CA LYS A 83 -8.59 29.17 7.88
C LYS A 83 -7.46 28.96 6.86
N THR A 84 -6.25 29.41 7.19
CA THR A 84 -5.07 29.35 6.32
C THR A 84 -4.51 27.94 6.17
N THR A 85 -4.78 27.06 7.13
CA THR A 85 -4.32 25.67 7.14
C THR A 85 -5.50 24.71 7.05
N ARG A 86 -5.36 23.71 6.17
CA ARG A 86 -6.26 22.55 6.12
C ARG A 86 -5.69 21.54 7.11
N ASN A 87 -6.10 21.65 8.37
CA ASN A 87 -5.69 20.71 9.40
C ASN A 87 -6.45 19.40 9.15
N PHE A 88 -5.80 18.45 8.49
CA PHE A 88 -6.23 17.06 8.54
C PHE A 88 -5.61 16.50 9.81
N ASP A 89 -6.44 16.01 10.74
CA ASP A 89 -5.98 15.10 11.76
C ASP A 89 -5.60 13.80 11.04
N ASP A 90 -4.35 13.68 10.64
CA ASP A 90 -3.75 12.49 10.03
C ASP A 90 -3.28 11.49 11.10
N GLY A 91 -3.67 11.70 12.36
CA GLY A 91 -3.15 10.98 13.53
C GLY A 91 -1.77 11.46 13.97
N THR A 92 -1.23 12.52 13.36
CA THR A 92 -0.13 13.29 13.95
C THR A 92 -0.73 14.50 14.66
N ASP A 93 -1.09 14.31 15.93
CA ASP A 93 -1.31 15.43 16.85
C ASP A 93 0.04 16.11 17.10
N ASP A 94 0.62 16.74 16.08
CA ASP A 94 1.81 17.55 16.25
C ASP A 94 1.34 18.99 16.46
N GLU A 95 0.95 19.30 17.70
CA GLU A 95 0.77 20.70 18.16
C GLU A 95 2.12 21.44 18.23
N GLY A 96 3.04 21.21 17.28
CA GLY A 96 4.34 21.87 17.21
C GLY A 96 5.11 21.89 18.53
N GLU A 97 4.87 20.91 19.40
CA GLU A 97 5.55 20.81 20.68
C GLU A 97 6.88 20.13 20.37
N GLU A 98 7.93 20.93 20.27
CA GLU A 98 9.29 20.45 20.05
C GLU A 98 9.62 19.46 21.18
N PHE A 99 9.70 18.16 20.85
CA PHE A 99 9.96 17.13 21.84
C PHE A 99 11.24 17.43 22.62
N GLU A 100 11.16 17.50 23.95
CA GLU A 100 12.33 17.66 24.80
C GLU A 100 13.19 16.39 24.74
N LEU A 101 14.43 16.52 24.26
CA LEU A 101 15.38 15.41 24.21
C LEU A 101 15.89 15.07 25.62
N GLU A 102 15.37 14.01 26.22
CA GLU A 102 15.95 13.43 27.44
C GLU A 102 17.20 12.59 27.11
N LYS A 103 18.38 13.05 27.55
CA LYS A 103 19.62 12.29 27.43
C LYS A 103 19.65 11.14 28.44
N ALA A 104 19.98 9.93 28.00
CA ALA A 104 20.13 8.76 28.87
C ALA A 104 21.23 8.95 29.95
N THR A 105 22.27 9.72 29.64
CA THR A 105 23.27 10.22 30.60
C THR A 105 23.70 11.64 30.23
N PRO A 106 24.08 12.49 31.21
CA PRO A 106 24.47 13.87 30.95
C PRO A 106 25.73 14.02 30.10
N GLU A 107 26.52 12.96 29.94
CA GLU A 107 27.74 12.95 29.12
C GLU A 107 27.52 12.50 27.68
N THR A 108 26.31 12.06 27.32
CA THR A 108 26.00 11.67 25.94
C THR A 108 25.92 12.92 25.06
N SER A 109 26.60 12.90 23.91
CA SER A 109 26.56 13.98 22.92
C SER A 109 25.14 14.18 22.39
N ASP A 110 24.77 15.44 22.13
CA ASP A 110 23.51 15.75 21.45
C ASP A 110 23.44 15.07 20.07
N PRO A 111 22.25 14.64 19.63
CA PRO A 111 22.06 14.16 18.26
C PRO A 111 22.39 15.27 17.27
N LEU A 112 22.82 14.86 16.07
CA LEU A 112 23.13 15.76 14.98
C LEU A 112 21.85 16.54 14.57
N PRO A 113 21.93 17.87 14.39
CA PRO A 113 20.82 18.63 13.84
C PRO A 113 20.53 18.17 12.40
N LEU A 114 19.26 18.26 11.99
CA LEU A 114 18.80 17.75 10.69
C LEU A 114 19.64 18.26 9.51
N ASP A 115 20.01 19.55 9.55
CA ASP A 115 20.79 20.22 8.51
C ASP A 115 22.18 19.60 8.29
N GLU A 116 22.76 18.93 9.29
CA GLU A 116 24.10 18.33 9.19
C GLU A 116 24.11 16.99 8.48
N PHE A 117 22.99 16.26 8.45
CA PHE A 117 22.91 14.93 7.84
C PHE A 117 21.85 14.82 6.75
N TRP A 118 21.15 15.90 6.42
CA TRP A 118 20.07 15.93 5.44
C TRP A 118 20.45 15.30 4.09
N ASP A 119 21.63 15.66 3.57
CA ASP A 119 22.13 15.18 2.28
C ASP A 119 22.60 13.72 2.33
N ASP A 120 22.86 13.19 3.52
CA ASP A 120 23.25 11.79 3.75
C ASP A 120 22.03 10.87 3.88
N ILE A 121 20.82 11.44 4.04
CA ILE A 121 19.58 10.67 4.06
C ILE A 121 19.31 10.11 2.65
N ASN A 122 19.61 8.82 2.47
CA ASN A 122 19.33 8.13 1.21
C ASN A 122 17.82 7.90 1.03
N THR A 123 17.16 8.85 0.38
CA THR A 123 15.73 8.80 0.02
C THR A 123 15.40 7.77 -1.07
N ARG A 124 16.40 7.15 -1.71
CA ARG A 124 16.20 6.14 -2.76
C ARG A 124 16.08 4.71 -2.24
N THR A 125 16.72 4.40 -1.11
CA THR A 125 16.73 3.04 -0.51
C THR A 125 15.78 2.86 0.69
N GLY A 126 14.92 3.83 0.99
CA GLY A 126 13.80 3.62 1.91
C GLY A 126 12.72 2.76 1.25
N PHE A 127 12.25 1.71 1.94
CA PHE A 127 11.22 0.74 1.49
C PHE A 127 11.11 0.59 -0.04
N MET A 128 12.03 -0.22 -0.59
CA MET A 128 12.07 -0.75 -1.97
C MET A 128 11.19 -0.02 -3.00
N ASN A 129 11.74 1.07 -3.55
CA ASN A 129 11.36 1.60 -4.86
C ASN A 129 12.53 1.44 -5.85
N GLU A 130 13.23 0.30 -5.80
CA GLU A 130 14.17 -0.04 -6.87
C GLU A 130 13.45 -0.87 -7.92
N VAL A 131 13.49 -0.40 -9.17
CA VAL A 131 13.13 -1.22 -10.32
C VAL A 131 14.18 -2.32 -10.38
N ALA A 132 13.79 -3.57 -10.13
CA ALA A 132 14.68 -4.72 -10.20
C ALA A 132 15.48 -4.70 -11.50
N GLN A 133 16.80 -4.70 -11.39
CA GLN A 133 17.71 -4.60 -12.54
C GLN A 133 18.08 -5.99 -13.07
N GLY A 134 17.93 -7.03 -12.24
CA GLY A 134 18.23 -8.40 -12.62
C GLY A 134 17.51 -9.44 -11.77
N ILE A 135 17.69 -10.72 -12.13
CA ILE A 135 17.10 -11.87 -11.43
C ILE A 135 17.79 -12.08 -10.08
N GLU A 136 19.07 -11.72 -10.01
CA GLU A 136 19.93 -11.72 -8.84
C GLU A 136 19.37 -10.92 -7.66
N ASP A 137 18.62 -9.84 -7.91
CA ASP A 137 18.02 -8.97 -6.87
C ASP A 137 16.98 -9.73 -6.03
N PHE A 138 16.37 -10.78 -6.58
CA PHE A 138 15.36 -11.60 -5.91
C PHE A 138 15.94 -12.79 -5.15
N THR A 139 17.26 -13.03 -5.22
CA THR A 139 17.89 -14.21 -4.60
C THR A 139 17.76 -14.20 -3.08
N TRP A 140 17.86 -13.02 -2.46
CA TRP A 140 17.68 -12.83 -1.03
C TRP A 140 16.22 -13.05 -0.59
N GLU A 141 15.25 -12.55 -1.36
CA GLU A 141 13.84 -12.78 -1.11
C GLU A 141 13.47 -14.26 -1.25
N LEU A 142 14.01 -14.93 -2.27
CA LEU A 142 13.88 -16.37 -2.49
C LEU A 142 14.45 -17.19 -1.33
N SER A 143 15.65 -16.85 -0.83
CA SER A 143 16.25 -17.55 0.30
C SER A 143 15.43 -17.35 1.57
N TRP A 144 14.98 -16.13 1.84
CA TRP A 144 14.14 -15.82 3.00
C TRP A 144 12.80 -16.55 2.94
N ALA A 145 12.14 -16.56 1.78
CA ALA A 145 10.89 -17.29 1.58
C ALA A 145 11.06 -18.82 1.75
N GLN A 146 12.21 -19.38 1.32
CA GLN A 146 12.54 -20.78 1.54
C GLN A 146 12.76 -21.10 3.02
N GLU A 147 13.50 -20.27 3.74
CA GLU A 147 13.72 -20.42 5.18
C GLU A 147 12.41 -20.34 5.95
N GLU A 148 11.57 -19.34 5.67
CA GLU A 148 10.28 -19.19 6.33
C GLU A 148 9.35 -20.39 6.05
N ARG A 149 9.38 -20.93 4.83
CA ARG A 149 8.65 -22.15 4.47
C ARG A 149 9.13 -23.36 5.25
N THR A 150 10.45 -23.60 5.30
CA THR A 150 11.00 -24.75 6.04
C THR A 150 10.69 -24.66 7.54
N ALA A 151 10.72 -23.45 8.12
CA ALA A 151 10.31 -23.22 9.49
C ALA A 151 8.82 -23.54 9.72
N LYS A 152 7.94 -23.07 8.83
CA LYS A 152 6.49 -23.36 8.88
C LYS A 152 6.19 -24.85 8.69
N GLU A 153 6.92 -25.53 7.79
CA GLU A 153 6.80 -26.99 7.60
C GLU A 153 7.22 -27.77 8.85
N LEU A 154 8.33 -27.41 9.48
CA LEU A 154 8.80 -28.04 10.70
C LEU A 154 7.83 -27.82 11.87
N ALA A 155 7.30 -26.60 12.01
CA ALA A 155 6.30 -26.27 13.03
C ALA A 155 5.00 -27.07 12.84
N ARG A 156 4.51 -27.18 11.59
CA ARG A 156 3.30 -27.97 11.28
C ARG A 156 3.50 -29.46 11.54
N LYS A 157 4.67 -30.02 11.23
CA LYS A 157 5.01 -31.42 11.54
C LYS A 157 5.06 -31.70 13.04
N LYS A 158 5.66 -30.79 13.83
CA LYS A 158 5.65 -30.87 15.30
C LYS A 158 4.22 -30.86 15.85
N LEU A 159 3.42 -29.89 15.41
CA LEU A 159 2.03 -29.75 15.83
C LEU A 159 1.18 -30.98 15.46
N ALA A 160 1.36 -31.54 14.25
CA ALA A 160 0.69 -32.75 13.82
C ALA A 160 1.08 -34.00 14.66
N SER A 161 2.33 -34.07 15.11
CA SER A 161 2.83 -35.13 16.00
C SER A 161 2.30 -35.00 17.43
N GLU A 162 2.17 -33.77 17.93
CA GLU A 162 1.66 -33.46 19.27
C GLU A 162 0.15 -33.71 19.38
N LEU A 163 -0.61 -33.43 18.31
CA LEU A 163 -2.07 -33.60 18.27
C LEU A 163 -2.54 -35.04 17.98
N GLY A 164 -1.62 -36.00 17.79
CA GLY A 164 -1.98 -37.40 17.56
C GLY A 164 -2.87 -37.61 16.32
N CYS A 165 -2.64 -36.83 15.26
CA CYS A 165 -3.53 -36.78 14.11
C CYS A 165 -3.62 -38.12 13.35
N SER A 166 -4.81 -38.43 12.82
CA SER A 166 -5.06 -39.63 12.01
C SER A 166 -4.09 -39.74 10.83
N LYS A 167 -3.68 -40.97 10.47
CA LYS A 167 -2.79 -41.24 9.32
C LYS A 167 -3.25 -40.56 8.03
N ALA A 168 -4.56 -40.42 7.82
CA ALA A 168 -5.15 -39.77 6.65
C ALA A 168 -4.95 -38.24 6.65
N LEU A 169 -4.95 -37.59 7.82
CA LEU A 169 -4.70 -36.16 7.92
C LEU A 169 -3.21 -35.86 7.77
N ASN A 170 -2.35 -36.74 8.29
CA ASN A 170 -0.92 -36.68 8.04
C ASN A 170 -0.55 -36.92 6.56
N SER A 171 -1.24 -37.83 5.86
CA SER A 171 -1.02 -37.99 4.41
C SER A 171 -1.47 -36.76 3.63
N PHE A 172 -2.66 -36.21 3.94
CA PHE A 172 -3.17 -35.00 3.30
C PHE A 172 -2.27 -33.77 3.53
N LEU A 173 -1.77 -33.59 4.74
CA LEU A 173 -0.80 -32.53 5.04
C LEU A 173 0.52 -32.74 4.29
N ASN A 174 1.01 -33.98 4.17
CA ASN A 174 2.23 -34.24 3.40
C ASN A 174 2.04 -34.06 1.89
N GLU A 175 0.84 -34.35 1.36
CA GLU A 175 0.51 -34.28 -0.07
C GLU A 175 0.22 -32.83 -0.51
N SER A 176 -0.52 -32.06 0.30
CA SER A 176 -0.75 -30.62 0.08
C SER A 176 0.52 -29.76 0.24
N LEU A 177 1.54 -30.27 0.96
CA LEU A 177 2.87 -29.66 1.03
C LEU A 177 3.77 -30.03 -0.16
N GLY A 178 3.42 -31.09 -0.91
CA GLY A 178 4.17 -31.62 -2.05
C GLY A 178 3.95 -30.88 -3.36
N GLU A 179 2.88 -30.09 -3.49
CA GLU A 179 2.69 -29.23 -4.66
C GLU A 179 3.66 -28.05 -4.60
N ARG A 180 4.70 -28.17 -5.42
CA ARG A 180 5.74 -27.18 -5.67
C ARG A 180 5.12 -25.98 -6.40
N ILE A 181 4.43 -25.12 -5.66
CA ILE A 181 3.96 -23.83 -6.20
C ILE A 181 5.17 -22.93 -6.54
N ILE A 182 6.32 -23.16 -5.90
CA ILE A 182 7.57 -22.46 -6.21
C ILE A 182 8.41 -23.37 -7.12
N PRO A 183 8.71 -22.97 -8.36
CA PRO A 183 9.57 -23.73 -9.24
C PRO A 183 10.96 -23.88 -8.61
N ASP A 184 11.45 -25.12 -8.58
CA ASP A 184 12.79 -25.46 -8.10
C ASP A 184 13.81 -24.97 -9.14
N ILE A 185 14.70 -24.06 -8.76
CA ILE A 185 15.66 -23.43 -9.67
C ILE A 185 16.57 -24.48 -10.33
N ASN A 186 16.81 -25.61 -9.67
CA ASN A 186 17.60 -26.73 -10.21
C ASN A 186 16.85 -27.55 -11.26
N LYS A 187 15.54 -27.32 -11.42
CA LYS A 187 14.70 -27.91 -12.46
C LYS A 187 14.43 -26.96 -13.62
N PHE A 188 14.86 -25.71 -13.51
CA PHE A 188 14.74 -24.75 -14.60
C PHE A 188 15.78 -25.07 -15.67
N ASN A 189 15.33 -25.64 -16.78
CA ASN A 189 16.17 -25.83 -17.96
C ASN A 189 15.87 -24.71 -18.96
N PRO A 190 16.74 -23.69 -19.10
CA PRO A 190 16.52 -22.57 -20.02
C PRO A 190 16.53 -23.00 -21.50
N SER A 191 16.95 -24.24 -21.81
CA SER A 191 16.93 -24.81 -23.16
C SER A 191 15.68 -25.62 -23.46
N ASP A 192 14.73 -25.70 -22.53
CA ASP A 192 13.46 -26.40 -22.75
C ASP A 192 12.53 -25.52 -23.62
N PRO A 193 12.10 -26.01 -24.81
CA PRO A 193 11.27 -25.24 -25.74
C PRO A 193 9.92 -24.83 -25.15
N ALA A 194 9.48 -25.41 -24.02
CA ALA A 194 8.29 -24.95 -23.30
C ALA A 194 8.42 -23.53 -22.73
N TYR A 195 9.66 -23.03 -22.54
CA TYR A 195 9.93 -21.68 -22.05
C TYR A 195 10.36 -20.71 -23.16
N GLU A 196 10.36 -21.14 -24.43
CA GLU A 196 10.61 -20.26 -25.57
C GLU A 196 9.41 -19.33 -25.76
N TYR A 197 9.63 -18.02 -25.60
CA TYR A 197 8.57 -17.03 -25.65
C TYR A 197 8.00 -16.90 -27.07
N ASN A 198 6.71 -17.19 -27.24
CA ASN A 198 6.07 -17.10 -28.55
C ASN A 198 5.80 -15.64 -28.96
N GLU A 199 6.69 -15.11 -29.80
CA GLU A 199 6.65 -13.75 -30.38
C GLU A 199 5.38 -13.43 -31.17
N GLU A 200 4.62 -14.44 -31.61
CA GLU A 200 3.34 -14.21 -32.30
C GLU A 200 2.25 -13.71 -31.35
N ILE A 201 2.33 -14.04 -30.06
CA ILE A 201 1.36 -13.65 -29.02
C ILE A 201 1.68 -12.24 -28.48
N ARG A 202 2.87 -11.71 -28.78
CA ARG A 202 3.33 -10.42 -28.29
C ARG A 202 2.48 -9.28 -28.86
N SER A 203 2.01 -8.40 -27.97
CA SER A 203 1.09 -7.31 -28.34
C SER A 203 1.75 -6.29 -29.28
N PRO A 204 0.97 -5.60 -30.15
CA PRO A 204 1.51 -4.62 -31.09
C PRO A 204 2.22 -3.43 -30.40
N VAL A 205 1.80 -3.09 -29.18
CA VAL A 205 2.43 -2.04 -28.38
C VAL A 205 3.79 -2.49 -27.87
N ALA A 206 3.89 -3.72 -27.37
CA ALA A 206 5.15 -4.28 -26.88
C ALA A 206 6.18 -4.47 -28.00
N LYS A 207 5.76 -4.73 -29.25
CA LYS A 207 6.66 -4.79 -30.42
C LYS A 207 7.24 -3.42 -30.77
N LYS A 208 6.45 -2.35 -30.65
CA LYS A 208 6.87 -0.97 -30.94
C LYS A 208 7.81 -0.35 -29.91
N GLN A 209 7.97 -0.96 -28.74
CA GLN A 209 8.88 -0.46 -27.70
C GLN A 209 10.35 -0.87 -27.95
N ASP A 210 10.56 -1.86 -28.81
CA ASP A 210 11.90 -2.39 -29.14
C ASP A 210 12.42 -1.90 -30.51
N GLU A 211 11.60 -1.14 -31.26
CA GLU A 211 11.96 -0.43 -32.50
C GLU A 211 12.49 0.98 -32.21
#